data_AF-B8INW3-F1
#
_entry.id   AF-B8INW3-F1
#
_cell.length_a   1.000
_cell.length_b   1.000
_cell.length_c   1.000
_cell.angle_alpha   90.00
_cell.angle_beta   90.00
_cell.angle_gamma   90.00
#
_symmetry.space_group_name_H-M   'P 1'
#
loop_
_entity.id
_entity.type
_entity.pdbx_description
1 polymer ?
#
loop_
_entity_poly.entity_id
_entity_poly.type
_entity_poly.pdbx_seq_one_letter_code
_entity_poly.pdbx_strand_id
1 'polypeptide(L)'
;MSKAGGKTGVHHEVLKTLISRCDGLKSDMDESRGELGALIKDAEETHGINRKAFKLALQCNRMEPDKRADFIRSFRDYCNKLGFNAQLDMFEDDETGETGAEEPADEGAATAKANAEAIKEGIKPTGSGRKRGGSAEAVH
;
A
#
# COMPACT_ATOMS: atom_id res chain seq x y z
N MET A 1 20.02 -63.83 10.78
CA MET A 1 20.84 -62.61 10.60
C MET A 1 19.93 -61.51 10.08
N SER A 2 19.67 -60.46 10.87
CA SER A 2 18.96 -59.27 10.39
C SER A 2 19.60 -58.03 10.99
N LYS A 3 20.07 -57.14 10.11
CA LYS A 3 20.95 -56.01 10.40
C LYS A 3 20.09 -54.87 10.96
N ALA A 4 20.25 -54.56 12.24
CA ALA A 4 19.65 -53.39 12.87
C ALA A 4 20.28 -52.12 12.26
N GLY A 5 19.51 -51.43 11.42
CA GLY A 5 19.88 -50.13 10.87
C GLY A 5 19.87 -49.07 11.98
N GLY A 6 21.01 -48.85 12.62
CA GLY A 6 21.20 -47.75 13.55
C GLY A 6 20.98 -46.42 12.83
N LYS A 7 19.96 -45.67 13.23
CA LYS A 7 19.79 -44.27 12.82
C LYS A 7 20.94 -43.49 13.47
N THR A 8 22.03 -43.31 12.75
CA THR A 8 23.09 -42.36 13.11
C THR A 8 22.46 -40.98 13.25
N GLY A 9 22.56 -40.38 14.44
CA GLY A 9 22.01 -39.06 14.72
C GLY A 9 22.58 -37.98 13.80
N VAL A 10 21.86 -36.86 13.66
CA VAL A 10 22.29 -35.72 12.83
C VAL A 10 23.60 -35.16 13.40
N HIS A 11 24.60 -34.98 12.53
CA HIS A 11 25.90 -34.44 12.91
C HIS A 11 25.77 -32.98 13.38
N HIS A 12 26.45 -32.63 14.47
CA HIS A 12 26.39 -31.29 15.09
C HIS A 12 26.68 -30.14 14.11
N GLU A 13 27.68 -30.29 13.24
CA GLU A 13 28.00 -29.26 12.25
C GLU A 13 26.88 -29.05 11.22
N VAL A 14 26.13 -30.11 10.87
CA VAL A 14 24.97 -29.99 9.97
C VAL A 14 23.85 -29.18 10.66
N LEU A 15 23.63 -29.40 11.96
CA LEU A 15 22.65 -28.62 12.72
C LEU A 15 23.03 -27.15 12.80
N LYS A 16 24.30 -26.83 13.06
CA LYS A 16 24.79 -25.44 13.06
C LYS A 16 24.58 -24.75 11.72
N THR A 17 24.91 -25.41 10.61
CA THR A 17 24.68 -24.85 9.27
C THR A 17 23.20 -24.62 8.99
N LEU A 18 22.33 -25.56 9.39
CA LEU A 18 20.89 -25.41 9.24
C LEU A 18 20.35 -24.23 10.06
N ILE A 19 20.75 -24.10 11.32
CA ILE A 19 20.34 -22.98 12.19
C ILE A 19 20.77 -21.65 11.57
N SER A 20 22.04 -21.52 11.19
CA SER A 20 22.56 -20.29 10.57
C SER A 20 21.81 -19.94 9.28
N ARG A 21 21.44 -20.93 8.47
CA ARG A 21 20.64 -20.71 7.26
C ARG A 21 19.21 -20.29 7.58
N CYS A 22 18.59 -20.89 8.59
CA CYS A 22 17.26 -20.48 9.06
C CYS A 22 17.25 -19.05 9.59
N ASP A 23 18.27 -18.66 10.36
CA ASP A 23 18.40 -17.31 10.89
C ASP A 23 18.60 -16.27 9.77
N GLY A 24 19.42 -16.60 8.77
CA GLY A 24 19.57 -15.76 7.58
C GLY A 24 18.26 -15.54 6.82
N LEU A 25 17.54 -16.64 6.50
CA LEU A 25 16.24 -16.55 5.83
C LEU A 25 15.19 -15.77 6.64
N LYS A 26 15.27 -15.85 7.97
CA LYS A 26 14.40 -15.06 8.85
C LYS A 26 14.74 -13.57 8.79
N SER A 27 16.02 -13.22 8.79
CA SER A 27 16.46 -11.82 8.62
C SER A 27 15.92 -11.25 7.31
N ASP A 28 16.10 -11.96 6.20
CA ASP A 28 15.64 -11.53 4.87
C ASP A 28 14.11 -11.34 4.83
N MET A 29 13.37 -12.24 5.51
CA MET A 29 11.92 -12.13 5.63
C MET A 29 11.50 -10.90 6.42
N ASP A 30 12.17 -10.62 7.54
CA ASP A 30 11.86 -9.47 8.40
C ASP A 30 12.20 -8.14 7.70
N GLU A 31 13.31 -8.09 6.96
CA GLU A 31 13.67 -6.95 6.10
C GLU A 31 12.64 -6.71 5.00
N SER A 32 12.31 -7.74 4.22
CA SER A 32 11.30 -7.68 3.16
C SER A 32 9.93 -7.22 3.69
N ARG A 33 9.58 -7.66 4.91
CA ARG A 33 8.34 -7.25 5.58
C ARG A 33 8.38 -5.79 6.01
N GLY A 34 9.53 -5.30 6.46
CA GLY A 34 9.78 -3.90 6.77
C GLY A 34 9.61 -3.00 5.54
N GLU A 35 10.26 -3.36 4.44
CA GLU A 35 10.19 -2.65 3.16
C GLU A 35 8.76 -2.57 2.62
N LEU A 36 8.03 -3.70 2.62
CA LEU A 36 6.62 -3.73 2.22
C LEU A 36 5.77 -2.81 3.11
N GLY A 37 6.06 -2.78 4.41
CA GLY A 37 5.39 -1.91 5.37
C GLY A 37 5.60 -0.43 5.08
N ALA A 38 6.84 -0.06 4.72
CA ALA A 38 7.24 1.30 4.36
C ALA A 38 6.62 1.73 3.02
N LEU A 39 6.66 0.88 1.99
CA LEU A 39 6.07 1.15 0.69
C LEU A 39 4.57 1.44 0.79
N ILE A 40 3.84 0.68 1.60
CA ILE A 40 2.40 0.93 1.79
C ILE A 40 2.15 2.27 2.50
N LYS A 41 3.03 2.68 3.43
CA LYS A 41 2.92 3.97 4.13
C LYS A 41 3.21 5.13 3.17
N ASP A 42 4.24 4.99 2.36
CA ASP A 42 4.60 5.95 1.33
C ASP A 42 3.47 6.12 0.30
N ALA A 43 2.84 5.02 -0.12
CA ALA A 43 1.68 5.07 -1.01
C ALA A 43 0.45 5.73 -0.36
N GLU A 44 0.24 5.56 0.95
CA GLU A 44 -0.81 6.26 1.71
C GLU A 44 -0.55 7.77 1.74
N GLU A 45 0.69 8.19 1.97
CA GLU A 45 1.08 9.61 2.02
C GLU A 45 1.11 10.27 0.63
N THR A 46 1.54 9.56 -0.40
CA THR A 46 1.74 10.10 -1.76
C THR A 46 0.49 10.00 -2.64
N HIS A 47 -0.28 8.92 -2.51
CA HIS A 47 -1.42 8.63 -3.38
C HIS A 47 -2.77 8.63 -2.65
N GLY A 48 -2.78 8.87 -1.33
CA GLY A 48 -4.00 8.93 -0.54
C GLY A 48 -4.74 7.59 -0.40
N ILE A 49 -4.06 6.46 -0.60
CA ILE A 49 -4.70 5.15 -0.49
C ILE A 49 -5.04 4.81 0.96
N ASN A 50 -6.16 4.12 1.19
CA ASN A 50 -6.44 3.55 2.50
C ASN A 50 -5.60 2.28 2.73
N ARG A 51 -4.68 2.33 3.71
CA ARG A 51 -3.74 1.23 4.03
C ARG A 51 -4.41 -0.12 4.29
N LYS A 52 -5.57 -0.14 4.96
CA LYS A 52 -6.29 -1.39 5.27
C LYS A 52 -7.00 -1.93 4.04
N ALA A 53 -7.67 -1.06 3.27
CA ALA A 53 -8.33 -1.45 2.03
C ALA A 53 -7.33 -1.97 0.99
N PHE A 54 -6.17 -1.32 0.86
CA PHE A 54 -5.12 -1.76 -0.06
C PHE A 54 -4.57 -3.14 0.31
N LYS A 55 -4.36 -3.43 1.60
CA LYS A 55 -3.92 -4.76 2.04
C LYS A 55 -4.96 -5.83 1.73
N LEU A 56 -6.24 -5.54 1.90
CA LEU A 56 -7.32 -6.44 1.52
C LEU A 56 -7.34 -6.68 0.01
N ALA A 57 -7.21 -5.62 -0.79
CA ALA A 57 -7.11 -5.71 -2.25
C ALA A 57 -5.90 -6.56 -2.68
N LEU A 58 -4.74 -6.38 -2.05
CA LEU A 58 -3.53 -7.18 -2.30
C LEU A 58 -3.75 -8.65 -1.97
N GLN A 59 -4.47 -8.96 -0.87
CA GLN A 59 -4.83 -10.33 -0.53
C GLN A 59 -5.75 -10.94 -1.59
N CYS A 60 -6.80 -10.22 -2.00
CA CYS A 60 -7.70 -10.65 -3.07
C CYS A 60 -6.94 -10.89 -4.39
N ASN A 61 -6.00 -10.02 -4.75
CA ASN A 61 -5.22 -10.14 -5.99
C ASN A 61 -4.37 -11.43 -6.04
N ARG A 62 -3.94 -11.94 -4.88
CA ARG A 62 -3.16 -13.19 -4.76
C ARG A 62 -4.01 -14.46 -4.73
N MET A 63 -5.33 -14.34 -4.67
CA MET A 63 -6.25 -15.48 -4.67
C MET A 63 -6.54 -15.96 -6.10
N GLU A 64 -6.82 -17.27 -6.22
CA GLU A 64 -7.40 -17.84 -7.44
C GLU A 64 -8.71 -17.13 -7.83
N PRO A 65 -9.00 -16.94 -9.12
CA PRO A 65 -10.15 -16.16 -9.58
C PRO A 65 -11.49 -16.59 -8.97
N ASP A 66 -11.75 -17.90 -8.91
CA ASP A 66 -13.00 -18.44 -8.38
C ASP A 66 -13.14 -18.17 -6.88
N LYS A 67 -12.06 -18.40 -6.12
CA LYS A 67 -12.01 -18.13 -4.68
C LYS A 67 -12.15 -16.64 -4.37
N ARG A 68 -11.56 -15.78 -5.20
CA ARG A 68 -11.69 -14.33 -5.09
C ARG A 68 -13.14 -13.89 -5.29
N ALA A 69 -13.83 -14.43 -6.30
CA ALA A 69 -15.22 -14.10 -6.57
C ALA A 69 -16.13 -14.51 -5.39
N ASP A 70 -15.97 -15.73 -4.87
CA ASP A 70 -16.72 -16.21 -3.71
C ASP A 70 -16.44 -15.39 -2.45
N PHE A 71 -15.17 -15.04 -2.20
CA PHE A 71 -14.78 -14.18 -1.10
C PHE A 71 -15.45 -12.81 -1.17
N ILE A 72 -15.38 -12.13 -2.33
CA ILE A 72 -15.96 -10.79 -2.52
C ILE A 72 -17.49 -10.83 -2.34
N ARG A 73 -18.15 -11.87 -2.88
CA ARG A 73 -19.59 -12.06 -2.71
C ARG A 73 -19.96 -12.17 -1.23
N SER A 74 -19.24 -13.02 -0.50
CA SER A 74 -19.49 -13.25 0.93
C SER A 74 -19.17 -12.01 1.77
N PHE A 75 -18.07 -11.31 1.45
CA PHE A 75 -17.67 -10.08 2.13
C PHE A 75 -18.73 -8.99 1.98
N ARG A 76 -19.28 -8.80 0.77
CA ARG A 76 -20.36 -7.83 0.53
C ARG A 76 -21.64 -8.19 1.30
N ASP A 77 -22.02 -9.47 1.31
CA ASP A 77 -23.16 -9.96 2.10
C ASP A 77 -22.96 -9.66 3.59
N TYR A 78 -21.75 -9.84 4.12
CA TYR A 78 -21.44 -9.51 5.51
C TYR A 78 -21.51 -8.00 5.77
N CYS A 79 -20.97 -7.16 4.89
CA CYS A 79 -21.08 -5.70 5.03
C CYS A 79 -22.54 -5.25 5.06
N ASN A 80 -23.40 -5.84 4.23
CA ASN A 80 -24.84 -5.53 4.20
C ASN A 80 -25.53 -5.97 5.50
N LYS A 81 -25.30 -7.22 5.95
CA LYS A 81 -25.89 -7.76 7.18
C LYS A 81 -25.46 -7.00 8.44
N LEU A 82 -24.23 -6.49 8.46
CA LEU A 82 -23.71 -5.70 9.57
C LEU A 82 -24.07 -4.20 9.45
N GLY A 83 -24.75 -3.79 8.36
CA GLY A 83 -25.16 -2.41 8.16
C GLY A 83 -23.97 -1.45 7.96
N PHE A 84 -22.80 -1.93 7.52
CA PHE A 84 -21.65 -1.07 7.25
C PHE A 84 -21.90 -0.05 6.13
N ASN A 85 -22.88 -0.33 5.27
CA ASN A 85 -23.32 0.54 4.18
C ASN A 85 -24.61 1.30 4.52
N ALA A 86 -25.06 1.31 5.78
CA ALA A 86 -26.34 1.92 6.18
C ALA A 86 -26.24 3.42 6.50
N GLN A 87 -25.01 3.95 6.63
CA GLN A 87 -24.83 5.40 6.68
C GLN A 87 -24.96 5.95 5.26
N LEU A 88 -25.87 6.93 5.06
CA LEU A 88 -25.79 7.81 3.90
C LEU A 88 -24.39 8.41 3.87
N ASP A 89 -23.71 8.28 2.74
CA ASP A 89 -22.52 9.07 2.49
C ASP A 89 -22.98 10.53 2.39
N MET A 90 -22.70 11.33 3.42
CA MET A 90 -23.00 12.77 3.45
C MET A 90 -22.18 13.55 2.40
N PHE A 91 -21.32 12.88 1.64
CA PHE A 91 -20.59 13.39 0.49
C PHE A 91 -21.07 12.80 -0.85
N GLU A 92 -22.06 11.88 -0.86
CA GLU A 92 -22.83 11.50 -2.06
C GLU A 92 -24.08 12.39 -2.22
N ASP A 93 -23.91 13.71 -2.12
CA ASP A 93 -24.86 14.66 -2.72
C ASP A 93 -24.14 15.24 -3.94
N ASP A 94 -24.20 14.55 -5.10
CA ASP A 94 -24.33 15.20 -6.44
C ASP A 94 -24.28 14.31 -7.70
N GLU A 95 -24.48 12.98 -7.70
CA GLU A 95 -24.52 12.23 -8.98
C GLU A 95 -25.61 11.15 -9.12
N THR A 96 -26.87 11.46 -8.83
CA THR A 96 -28.00 10.89 -9.62
C THR A 96 -29.14 11.90 -9.72
N GLY A 97 -29.21 12.58 -10.86
CA GLY A 97 -30.16 13.65 -11.11
C GLY A 97 -31.62 13.21 -11.26
N GLU A 98 -32.50 14.04 -10.72
CA GLU A 98 -33.73 14.50 -11.39
C GLU A 98 -34.30 15.70 -10.60
N THR A 99 -33.94 16.92 -11.01
CA THR A 99 -34.74 18.17 -11.13
C THR A 99 -33.82 19.39 -10.98
N GLY A 100 -33.77 20.21 -12.04
CA GLY A 100 -32.61 21.04 -12.36
C GLY A 100 -32.46 22.40 -11.68
N ALA A 101 -31.26 22.95 -11.83
CA ALA A 101 -30.94 24.38 -11.95
C ALA A 101 -29.45 24.54 -12.32
N GLU A 102 -29.22 25.24 -13.44
CA GLU A 102 -28.03 25.99 -13.90
C GLU A 102 -26.58 25.47 -13.66
N GLU A 103 -25.84 25.32 -14.77
CA GLU A 103 -24.38 25.14 -14.83
C GLU A 103 -23.62 26.33 -14.20
N PRO A 104 -22.48 26.05 -13.54
CA PRO A 104 -21.32 26.93 -13.68
C PRO A 104 -20.05 26.19 -14.13
N ALA A 105 -19.16 26.99 -14.71
CA ALA A 105 -18.14 26.62 -15.67
C ALA A 105 -16.97 25.74 -15.15
N ASP A 106 -16.49 24.94 -16.10
CA ASP A 106 -15.32 24.06 -16.09
C ASP A 106 -13.99 24.81 -15.87
N GLU A 107 -13.45 24.77 -14.64
CA GLU A 107 -12.06 25.12 -14.32
C GLU A 107 -11.18 23.87 -14.07
N GLY A 108 -11.77 22.68 -14.02
CA GLY A 108 -11.09 21.43 -13.69
C GLY A 108 -10.30 20.81 -14.85
N ALA A 109 -10.80 20.94 -16.08
CA ALA A 109 -10.20 20.30 -17.25
C ALA A 109 -8.83 20.90 -17.62
N ALA A 110 -8.60 22.18 -17.35
CA ALA A 110 -7.33 22.85 -17.62
C ALA A 110 -6.19 22.31 -16.73
N THR A 111 -6.50 22.01 -15.47
CA THR A 111 -5.53 21.54 -14.48
C THR A 111 -5.10 20.09 -14.75
N ALA A 112 -6.03 19.23 -15.17
CA ALA A 112 -5.74 17.85 -15.54
C ALA A 112 -4.82 17.76 -16.79
N LYS A 113 -5.02 18.67 -17.76
CA LYS A 113 -4.20 18.72 -18.98
C LYS A 113 -2.77 19.21 -18.70
N ALA A 114 -2.61 20.21 -17.84
CA ALA A 114 -1.29 20.70 -17.43
C ALA A 114 -0.47 19.62 -16.69
N ASN A 115 -1.12 18.82 -15.84
CA ASN A 115 -0.45 17.70 -15.13
C ASN A 115 -0.03 16.58 -16.10
N ALA A 116 -0.84 16.29 -17.13
CA ALA A 116 -0.50 15.29 -18.14
C ALA A 116 0.66 15.73 -19.07
N GLU A 117 0.79 17.04 -19.34
CA GLU A 117 1.90 17.59 -20.14
C GLU A 117 3.22 17.61 -19.36
N ALA A 118 3.20 17.92 -18.06
CA ALA A 118 4.40 17.90 -17.20
C ALA A 118 5.05 16.51 -17.06
N ILE A 119 4.26 15.43 -17.17
CA ILE A 119 4.76 14.05 -17.16
C ILE A 119 5.54 13.72 -18.45
N LYS A 120 5.21 14.36 -19.59
CA LYS A 120 5.85 14.06 -20.89
C LYS A 120 7.21 14.72 -21.08
N GLU A 121 7.50 15.85 -20.44
CA GLU A 121 8.73 16.61 -20.68
C GLU A 121 9.91 16.26 -19.76
N GLY A 122 9.75 15.29 -18.85
CA GLY A 122 10.83 14.81 -17.99
C GLY A 122 11.10 15.73 -16.81
N ILE A 123 10.79 15.23 -15.61
CA ILE A 123 10.96 15.95 -14.34
C ILE A 123 12.45 16.22 -14.10
N LYS A 124 12.88 17.48 -14.20
CA LYS A 124 14.23 17.90 -13.77
C LYS A 124 14.34 17.81 -12.24
N PRO A 125 15.45 17.27 -11.69
CA PRO A 125 15.65 17.25 -10.25
C PRO A 125 15.85 18.67 -9.72
N THR A 126 15.02 19.09 -8.77
CA THR A 126 15.16 20.39 -8.09
C THR A 126 16.31 20.32 -7.08
N GLY A 127 17.55 20.42 -7.57
CA GLY A 127 18.71 20.82 -6.79
C GLY A 127 19.03 22.28 -7.09
N SER A 128 18.51 23.22 -6.28
CA SER A 128 18.85 24.64 -6.41
C SER A 128 18.69 25.40 -5.09
N GLY A 129 19.83 25.55 -4.40
CA GLY A 129 20.22 26.67 -3.53
C GLY A 129 19.21 27.33 -2.60
N ARG A 130 19.23 26.96 -1.31
CA ARG A 130 18.82 27.86 -0.23
C ARG A 130 20.06 28.52 0.38
N LYS A 131 20.36 29.74 -0.07
CA LYS A 131 21.31 30.69 0.54
C LYS A 131 20.97 30.87 2.03
N ARG A 132 21.90 30.59 2.94
CA ARG A 132 21.86 31.06 4.33
C ARG A 132 22.16 32.57 4.33
N GLY A 133 21.14 33.40 4.46
CA GLY A 133 21.27 34.84 4.72
C GLY A 133 21.15 35.09 6.22
N GLY A 134 22.19 35.67 6.81
CA GLY A 134 22.18 36.17 8.18
C GLY A 134 21.62 37.59 8.26
N SER A 135 21.16 37.97 9.44
CA SER A 135 20.97 39.35 9.86
C SER A 135 21.18 39.45 11.37
N ALA A 136 22.06 40.38 11.74
CA ALA A 136 22.45 40.79 13.08
C ALA A 136 21.44 41.79 13.69
N GLU A 137 21.78 42.27 14.89
CA GLU A 137 21.17 43.33 15.73
C GLU A 137 20.21 42.86 16.83
N ALA A 138 20.23 43.38 18.06
CA ALA A 138 21.13 44.30 18.74
C ALA A 138 20.99 44.10 20.27
N VAL A 139 22.09 44.30 20.99
CA VAL A 139 22.17 44.34 22.45
C VAL A 139 21.72 45.72 22.91
N HIS A 140 20.86 45.78 23.93
CA HIS A 140 20.72 46.96 24.76
C HIS A 140 20.54 46.56 26.23
#